data_AF-A0ABD3QAI5-F1
#
_entry.id   AF-A0ABD3QAI5-F1
#
_cell.length_a   1.000
_cell.length_b   1.000
_cell.length_c   1.000
_cell.angle_alpha   90.00
_cell.angle_beta   90.00
_cell.angle_gamma   90.00
#
_symmetry.space_group_name_H-M   'P 1'
#
loop_
_entity.id
_entity.type
_entity.pdbx_description
1 polymer ?
#
loop_
_entity_poly.entity_id
_entity_poly.type
_entity_poly.pdbx_seq_one_letter_code
_entity_poly.pdbx_strand_id
1 'polypeptide(L)'
;MTKIIEAVVILAVATQIIPPHHAPPIIRPVAASGILGDLASTLNERLFPPEDYINYDVETKTLSIVEISEMRARDIKRRLARTHGYGADELARMIDKKDLINTLSFEEHKVYQQEVERRKWRRFKTTVIYTCVAVLVVMFWPLLRHAWEVAHVNFVVYTDRRKHEISRCREFHSFKGYFGIFLLFIIDMLTFWLSTSVLLSWVMTSKYFFPTPNIPIRPVELLTPKGHDAGAFGKYGINIGPMIISWFFRFLSGRVEGMIGTAMSDAFQNQRRKEKEEMKRRRKEERAKEKEERRAAKKDAKGIAKEIARQRDSVDVKKDYDEKLRKFDDIPAESMERNTNNNAFMGAHGFSTSNFDDID
;
A
#
# COMPACT_ATOMS: atom_id res chain seq x y z
N MET A 1 -12.48 -32.02 20.51
CA MET A 1 -11.55 -32.67 19.56
C MET A 1 -12.21 -33.02 18.23
N THR A 2 -13.42 -33.57 18.23
CA THR A 2 -14.18 -33.94 17.01
C THR A 2 -14.36 -32.78 16.02
N LYS A 3 -14.64 -31.55 16.48
CA LYS A 3 -14.78 -30.37 15.60
C LYS A 3 -13.48 -29.87 14.95
N ILE A 4 -12.32 -30.16 15.55
CA ILE A 4 -11.01 -29.80 14.96
C ILE A 4 -10.63 -30.82 13.88
N ILE A 5 -10.96 -32.09 14.11
CA ILE A 5 -10.77 -33.15 13.11
C ILE A 5 -11.71 -32.92 11.91
N GLU A 6 -12.97 -32.53 12.14
CA GLU A 6 -13.88 -32.14 11.06
C GLU A 6 -13.35 -30.95 10.24
N ALA A 7 -12.78 -29.92 10.89
CA ALA A 7 -12.22 -28.78 10.18
C ALA A 7 -10.99 -29.16 9.32
N VAL A 8 -10.13 -30.07 9.80
CA VAL A 8 -8.96 -30.56 9.06
C VAL A 8 -9.38 -31.47 7.90
N VAL A 9 -10.40 -32.31 8.08
CA VAL A 9 -10.95 -33.18 7.03
C VAL A 9 -11.66 -32.35 5.95
N ILE A 10 -12.43 -31.33 6.32
CA ILE A 10 -13.08 -30.42 5.36
C ILE A 10 -12.04 -29.64 4.54
N LEU A 11 -10.94 -29.21 5.17
CA LEU A 11 -9.84 -28.53 4.47
C LEU A 11 -9.08 -29.47 3.51
N ALA A 12 -8.95 -30.75 3.85
CA ALA A 12 -8.31 -31.77 3.01
C ALA A 12 -9.19 -32.25 1.86
N VAL A 13 -10.52 -32.23 2.02
CA VAL A 13 -11.48 -32.60 0.96
C VAL A 13 -11.72 -31.44 0.00
N ALA A 14 -11.69 -30.19 0.47
CA ALA A 14 -11.86 -29.00 -0.38
C ALA A 14 -10.71 -28.81 -1.40
N THR A 15 -9.52 -29.39 -1.16
CA THR A 15 -8.38 -29.31 -2.08
C THR A 15 -8.38 -30.39 -3.16
N GLN A 16 -9.26 -31.39 -3.09
CA GLN A 16 -9.29 -32.51 -4.05
C GLN A 16 -10.40 -32.44 -5.10
N ILE A 17 -11.27 -31.43 -5.08
CA ILE A 17 -12.37 -31.30 -6.04
C ILE A 17 -12.08 -30.17 -7.04
N ILE A 18 -11.14 -30.41 -7.95
CA ILE A 18 -11.05 -29.65 -9.21
C ILE A 18 -11.09 -30.68 -10.35
N PRO A 19 -12.15 -30.71 -11.17
CA PRO A 19 -12.27 -31.68 -12.26
C PRO A 19 -11.30 -31.37 -13.42
N PRO A 20 -10.84 -32.39 -14.16
CA PRO A 20 -9.93 -32.18 -15.28
C PRO A 20 -10.70 -31.74 -16.52
N HIS A 21 -10.46 -30.52 -17.00
CA HIS A 21 -10.81 -30.09 -18.35
C HIS A 21 -9.56 -30.05 -19.24
N HIS A 22 -9.68 -30.65 -20.42
CA HIS A 22 -8.63 -30.80 -21.44
C HIS A 22 -8.15 -29.46 -22.04
N ALA A 23 -6.81 -29.29 -22.02
CA ALA A 23 -5.85 -28.58 -22.92
C ALA A 23 -6.24 -27.24 -23.61
N PRO A 24 -5.33 -26.24 -23.60
CA PRO A 24 -4.18 -26.20 -24.53
C PRO A 24 -2.82 -25.88 -23.85
N PRO A 25 -1.66 -26.02 -24.55
CA PRO A 25 -0.34 -25.85 -23.94
C PRO A 25 -0.08 -24.38 -23.59
N ILE A 26 -0.25 -24.08 -22.31
CA ILE A 26 0.02 -22.78 -21.70
C ILE A 26 1.43 -22.85 -21.09
N ILE A 27 2.26 -21.88 -21.45
CA ILE A 27 3.55 -21.57 -20.81
C ILE A 27 3.31 -21.61 -19.30
N ARG A 28 3.89 -22.60 -18.60
CA ARG A 28 3.63 -22.83 -17.18
C ARG A 28 3.97 -21.57 -16.38
N PRO A 29 3.00 -20.81 -15.85
CA PRO A 29 3.34 -19.86 -14.80
C PRO A 29 3.89 -20.68 -13.64
N VAL A 30 5.02 -20.24 -13.07
CA VAL A 30 5.51 -20.78 -11.80
C VAL A 30 4.45 -20.43 -10.76
N ALA A 31 3.51 -21.36 -10.53
CA ALA A 31 2.42 -21.17 -9.62
C ALA A 31 3.01 -20.93 -8.23
N ALA A 32 2.66 -19.82 -7.59
CA ALA A 32 3.10 -19.47 -6.24
C ALA A 32 2.73 -20.56 -5.20
N SER A 33 1.80 -21.46 -5.53
CA SER A 33 1.51 -22.67 -4.75
C SER A 33 2.70 -23.62 -4.63
N GLY A 34 3.57 -23.70 -5.64
CA GLY A 34 4.79 -24.50 -5.60
C GLY A 34 5.82 -23.93 -4.63
N ILE A 35 5.96 -22.61 -4.56
CA ILE A 35 6.90 -21.95 -3.63
C ILE A 35 6.43 -22.13 -2.18
N LEU A 36 5.13 -22.00 -1.91
CA LEU A 36 4.57 -22.26 -0.58
C LEU A 36 4.65 -23.75 -0.22
N GLY A 37 4.46 -24.64 -1.18
CA GLY A 37 4.62 -26.09 -1.01
C GLY A 37 6.05 -26.49 -0.70
N ASP A 38 7.03 -25.95 -1.43
CA ASP A 38 8.46 -26.17 -1.20
C ASP A 38 8.92 -25.51 0.10
N LEU A 39 8.41 -24.34 0.46
CA LEU A 39 8.69 -23.73 1.75
C LEU A 39 8.09 -24.57 2.88
N ALA A 40 6.87 -25.07 2.71
CA ALA A 40 6.21 -25.93 3.68
C ALA A 40 6.92 -27.27 3.80
N SER A 41 7.38 -27.89 2.71
CA SER A 41 8.15 -29.14 2.74
C SER A 41 9.54 -28.93 3.32
N THR A 42 10.25 -27.86 2.95
CA THR A 42 11.57 -27.51 3.51
C THR A 42 11.46 -27.14 4.99
N LEU A 43 10.43 -26.40 5.38
CA LEU A 43 10.11 -26.17 6.78
C LEU A 43 9.85 -27.51 7.42
N ASN A 44 8.92 -28.32 6.90
CA ASN A 44 8.57 -29.63 7.44
C ASN A 44 9.78 -30.56 7.58
N GLU A 45 10.72 -30.60 6.64
CA GLU A 45 11.96 -31.40 6.75
C GLU A 45 12.95 -30.81 7.77
N ARG A 46 13.00 -29.49 7.93
CA ARG A 46 13.86 -28.83 8.92
C ARG A 46 13.28 -28.90 10.34
N LEU A 47 11.95 -28.90 10.42
CA LEU A 47 11.14 -28.89 11.64
C LEU A 47 10.78 -30.31 12.10
N PHE A 48 10.70 -31.24 11.16
CA PHE A 48 10.52 -32.69 11.30
C PHE A 48 11.51 -33.38 10.35
N PRO A 49 12.82 -33.40 10.68
CA PRO A 49 13.74 -34.25 9.95
C PRO A 49 13.15 -35.66 9.95
N PRO A 50 12.98 -36.29 8.77
CA PRO A 50 12.48 -37.65 8.71
C PRO A 50 13.31 -38.49 9.69
N GLU A 51 12.64 -39.36 10.44
CA GLU A 51 13.24 -40.09 11.57
C GLU A 51 14.54 -40.82 11.19
N ASP A 52 14.74 -41.03 9.89
CA ASP A 52 15.88 -41.66 9.22
C ASP A 52 17.21 -40.88 9.31
N TYR A 53 17.21 -39.59 9.67
CA TYR A 53 18.47 -38.84 9.96
C TYR A 53 18.91 -38.93 11.42
N ILE A 54 18.12 -39.54 12.30
CA ILE A 54 18.63 -39.95 13.61
C ILE A 54 19.52 -41.13 13.33
N ASN A 55 20.82 -40.84 13.16
CA ASN A 55 21.86 -41.81 12.91
C ASN A 55 21.60 -43.09 13.74
N TYR A 56 21.10 -44.14 13.07
CA TYR A 56 20.84 -45.45 13.67
C TYR A 56 22.13 -46.06 14.21
N ASP A 57 23.29 -45.43 13.96
CA ASP A 57 24.57 -45.73 14.57
C ASP A 57 24.60 -45.68 16.10
N VAL A 58 23.58 -45.18 16.78
CA VAL A 58 23.50 -45.37 18.24
C VAL A 58 23.17 -46.82 18.58
N GLU A 59 22.31 -47.49 17.79
CA GLU A 59 22.08 -48.94 17.95
C GLU A 59 23.35 -49.74 17.59
N THR A 60 24.21 -49.22 16.71
CA THR A 60 25.53 -49.85 16.44
C THR A 60 26.57 -49.56 17.52
N LYS A 61 26.32 -48.58 18.42
CA LYS A 61 27.26 -48.21 19.49
C LYS A 61 27.05 -49.01 20.77
N THR A 62 25.80 -49.29 21.15
CA THR A 62 25.48 -50.11 22.34
C THR A 62 25.34 -51.57 21.95
N LEU A 63 26.27 -52.43 22.39
CA LEU A 63 26.24 -53.86 22.09
C LEU A 63 25.02 -54.53 22.73
N SER A 64 24.40 -55.46 21.99
CA SER A 64 23.38 -56.35 22.57
C SER A 64 23.99 -57.29 23.61
N ILE A 65 23.18 -57.75 24.58
CA ILE A 65 23.61 -58.71 25.61
C ILE A 65 24.23 -59.96 24.98
N VAL A 66 23.69 -60.40 23.84
CA VAL A 66 24.21 -61.55 23.08
C VAL A 66 25.62 -61.27 22.56
N GLU A 67 25.83 -60.11 21.92
CA GLU A 67 27.13 -59.70 21.40
C GLU A 67 28.16 -59.52 22.53
N ILE A 68 27.76 -58.95 23.67
CA ILE A 68 28.62 -58.83 24.85
C ILE A 68 29.03 -60.21 25.36
N SER A 69 28.12 -61.18 25.34
CA SER A 69 28.39 -62.55 25.81
C SER A 69 29.39 -63.30 24.92
N GLU A 70 29.41 -62.99 23.63
CA GLU A 70 30.35 -63.54 22.63
C GLU A 70 31.76 -62.94 22.74
N MET A 71 31.89 -61.72 23.29
CA MET A 71 33.20 -61.08 23.47
C MET A 71 34.11 -61.85 24.45
N ARG A 72 35.43 -61.72 24.26
CA ARG A 72 36.42 -62.24 25.21
C ARG A 72 36.45 -61.36 26.46
N ALA A 73 36.70 -61.96 27.63
CA ALA A 73 36.77 -61.25 28.91
C ALA A 73 37.76 -60.07 28.89
N ARG A 74 38.87 -60.20 28.15
CA ARG A 74 39.86 -59.13 27.96
C ARG A 74 39.29 -57.90 27.26
N ASP A 75 38.45 -58.11 26.24
CA ASP A 75 37.87 -57.03 25.45
C ASP A 75 36.74 -56.34 26.22
N ILE A 76 35.98 -57.11 27.00
CA ILE A 76 35.01 -56.57 27.97
C ILE A 76 35.70 -55.63 28.97
N LYS A 77 36.81 -56.06 29.59
CA LYS A 77 37.58 -55.22 30.52
C LYS A 77 38.11 -53.94 29.87
N ARG A 78 38.64 -54.03 28.64
CA ARG A 78 39.13 -52.86 27.90
C ARG A 78 38.02 -51.86 27.61
N ARG A 79 36.82 -52.33 27.27
CA ARG A 79 35.67 -51.48 26.97
C ARG A 79 35.11 -50.83 28.23
N LEU A 80 34.97 -51.57 29.33
CA LEU A 80 34.62 -51.01 30.64
C LEU A 80 35.58 -49.90 31.09
N ALA A 81 36.89 -50.11 30.93
CA ALA A 81 37.89 -49.11 31.28
C ALA A 81 37.84 -47.86 30.38
N ARG A 82 37.76 -48.04 29.05
CA ARG A 82 37.86 -46.94 28.08
C ARG A 82 36.57 -46.15 27.90
N THR A 83 35.44 -46.85 27.87
CA THR A 83 34.14 -46.24 27.55
C THR A 83 33.41 -45.80 28.81
N HIS A 84 33.46 -46.60 29.87
CA HIS A 84 32.71 -46.37 31.11
C HIS A 84 33.60 -45.88 32.28
N GLY A 85 34.92 -45.85 32.10
CA GLY A 85 35.85 -45.25 33.07
C GLY A 85 36.15 -46.09 34.30
N TYR A 86 35.89 -47.41 34.26
CA TYR A 86 36.15 -48.30 35.40
C TYR A 86 37.64 -48.35 35.75
N GLY A 87 37.95 -48.25 37.05
CA GLY A 87 39.31 -48.30 37.57
C GLY A 87 39.93 -49.69 37.42
N ALA A 88 41.25 -49.76 37.26
CA ALA A 88 41.98 -51.03 37.14
C ALA A 88 41.73 -51.95 38.36
N ASP A 89 41.56 -51.36 39.55
CA ASP A 89 41.32 -52.08 40.80
C ASP A 89 39.94 -52.74 40.86
N GLU A 90 38.91 -52.07 40.32
CA GLU A 90 37.54 -52.61 40.25
C GLU A 90 37.45 -53.73 39.21
N LEU A 91 38.13 -53.54 38.07
CA LEU A 91 38.25 -54.54 37.00
C LEU A 91 39.07 -55.78 37.43
N ALA A 92 40.03 -55.62 38.34
CA ALA A 92 40.83 -56.71 38.89
C ALA A 92 40.02 -57.60 39.85
N ARG A 93 39.07 -57.01 40.59
CA ARG A 93 38.16 -57.73 41.50
C ARG A 93 37.15 -58.61 40.75
N MET A 94 36.78 -58.23 39.52
CA MET A 94 35.91 -59.02 38.65
C MET A 94 36.72 -60.12 37.93
N ILE A 95 36.80 -61.29 38.56
CA ILE A 95 37.53 -62.47 38.03
C ILE A 95 36.67 -63.22 37.01
N ASP A 96 35.36 -63.36 37.29
CA ASP A 96 34.46 -64.14 36.47
C ASP A 96 33.94 -63.39 35.24
N LYS A 97 33.88 -64.10 34.10
CA LYS A 97 33.33 -63.56 32.85
C LYS A 97 31.87 -63.12 33.01
N LYS A 98 31.10 -63.83 33.87
CA LYS A 98 29.68 -63.55 34.11
C LYS A 98 29.47 -62.18 34.77
N ASP A 99 30.30 -61.85 35.77
CA ASP A 99 30.23 -60.55 36.46
C ASP A 99 30.58 -59.40 35.51
N LEU A 100 31.62 -59.58 34.69
CA LEU A 100 32.01 -58.60 33.67
C LEU A 100 30.92 -58.37 32.62
N ILE A 101 30.23 -59.43 32.17
CA ILE A 101 29.11 -59.32 31.23
C ILE A 101 27.96 -58.56 31.90
N ASN A 102 27.62 -58.89 33.14
CA ASN A 102 26.53 -58.25 33.87
C ASN A 102 26.82 -56.74 34.06
N THR A 103 28.01 -56.40 34.56
CA THR A 103 28.42 -55.00 34.75
C THR A 103 28.43 -54.22 33.44
N LEU A 104 29.01 -54.76 32.36
CA LEU A 104 29.00 -54.08 31.06
C LEU A 104 27.58 -53.92 30.52
N SER A 105 26.72 -54.95 30.66
CA SER A 105 25.33 -54.87 30.23
C SER A 105 24.53 -53.81 30.99
N PHE A 106 24.78 -53.67 32.30
CA PHE A 106 24.12 -52.66 33.13
C PHE A 106 24.51 -51.24 32.72
N GLU A 107 25.79 -50.98 32.48
CA GLU A 107 26.26 -49.64 32.09
C GLU A 107 25.82 -49.26 30.67
N GLU A 108 25.93 -50.18 29.71
CA GLU A 108 25.42 -49.95 28.35
C GLU A 108 23.90 -49.71 28.38
N HIS A 109 23.15 -50.44 29.22
CA HIS A 109 21.71 -50.20 29.38
C HIS A 109 21.40 -48.85 30.02
N LYS A 110 22.19 -48.42 31.00
CA LYS A 110 22.04 -47.11 31.66
C LYS A 110 22.30 -45.96 30.67
N VAL A 111 23.35 -46.06 29.85
CA VAL A 111 23.64 -45.08 28.79
C VAL A 111 22.50 -45.05 27.78
N TYR A 112 22.02 -46.21 27.35
CA TYR A 112 20.88 -46.33 26.44
C TYR A 112 19.63 -45.64 27.01
N GLN A 113 19.28 -45.89 28.28
CA GLN A 113 18.14 -45.24 28.94
C GLN A 113 18.27 -43.72 28.96
N GLN A 114 19.45 -43.18 29.33
CA GLN A 114 19.68 -41.73 29.35
C GLN A 114 19.54 -41.11 27.95
N GLU A 115 20.00 -41.79 26.90
CA GLU A 115 19.85 -41.30 25.54
C GLU A 115 18.40 -41.33 25.06
N VAL A 116 17.67 -42.39 25.37
CA VAL A 116 16.22 -42.50 25.10
C VAL A 116 15.47 -41.37 25.81
N GLU A 117 15.77 -41.07 27.07
CA GLU A 117 15.17 -39.94 27.81
C GLU A 117 15.52 -38.59 27.17
N ARG A 118 16.78 -38.36 26.78
CA ARG A 118 17.17 -37.12 26.06
C ARG A 118 16.42 -36.98 24.72
N ARG A 119 16.17 -38.08 24.00
CA ARG A 119 15.37 -38.06 22.76
C ARG A 119 13.91 -37.74 23.05
N LYS A 120 13.30 -38.41 24.03
CA LYS A 120 11.93 -38.11 24.49
C LYS A 120 11.79 -36.65 24.91
N TRP A 121 12.77 -36.11 25.62
CA TRP A 121 12.78 -34.71 26.05
C TRP A 121 12.87 -33.72 24.88
N ARG A 122 13.70 -34.01 23.87
CA ARG A 122 13.75 -33.20 22.64
C ARG A 122 12.43 -33.24 21.88
N ARG A 123 11.85 -34.43 21.69
CA ARG A 123 10.52 -34.59 21.05
C ARG A 123 9.46 -33.82 21.81
N PHE A 124 9.42 -33.97 23.14
CA PHE A 124 8.50 -33.23 24.00
C PHE A 124 8.64 -31.71 23.85
N LYS A 125 9.85 -31.16 23.92
CA LYS A 125 10.10 -29.73 23.70
C LYS A 125 9.59 -29.24 22.35
N THR A 126 9.89 -30.00 21.30
CA THR A 126 9.45 -29.68 19.94
C THR A 126 7.92 -29.71 19.83
N THR A 127 7.25 -30.76 20.35
CA THR A 127 5.79 -30.84 20.40
C THR A 127 5.17 -29.68 21.18
N VAL A 128 5.75 -29.30 22.33
CA VAL A 128 5.30 -28.15 23.12
C VAL A 128 5.39 -26.87 22.29
N ILE A 129 6.52 -26.60 21.64
CA ILE A 129 6.69 -25.42 20.78
C ILE A 129 5.62 -25.39 19.67
N TYR A 130 5.35 -26.51 19.00
CA TYR A 130 4.30 -26.57 17.98
C TYR A 130 2.91 -26.30 18.53
N THR A 131 2.55 -26.93 19.65
CA THR A 131 1.24 -26.70 20.26
C THR A 131 1.07 -25.22 20.62
N CYS A 132 2.12 -24.58 21.15
CA CYS A 132 2.13 -23.14 21.39
C CYS A 132 1.95 -22.33 20.10
N VAL A 133 2.72 -22.62 19.04
CA VAL A 133 2.60 -21.91 17.75
C VAL A 133 1.22 -22.11 17.13
N ALA A 134 0.67 -23.32 17.16
CA ALA A 134 -0.66 -23.63 16.64
C ALA A 134 -1.75 -22.88 17.41
N VAL A 135 -1.67 -22.85 18.75
CA VAL A 135 -2.58 -22.06 19.59
C VAL A 135 -2.47 -20.58 19.28
N LEU A 136 -1.25 -20.03 19.14
CA LEU A 136 -1.04 -18.64 18.73
C LEU A 136 -1.69 -18.38 17.36
N VAL A 137 -1.45 -19.22 16.35
CA VAL A 137 -2.06 -19.05 15.02
C VAL A 137 -3.59 -19.04 15.09
N VAL A 138 -4.19 -19.99 15.81
CA VAL A 138 -5.66 -20.07 15.96
C VAL A 138 -6.22 -18.86 16.73
N MET A 139 -5.56 -18.43 17.81
CA MET A 139 -6.00 -17.27 18.59
C MET A 139 -5.83 -15.94 17.84
N PHE A 140 -4.75 -15.80 17.08
CA PHE A 140 -4.46 -14.58 16.30
C PHE A 140 -5.10 -14.59 14.91
N TRP A 141 -5.65 -15.71 14.43
CA TRP A 141 -6.33 -15.80 13.13
C TRP A 141 -7.40 -14.72 12.91
N PRO A 142 -8.37 -14.48 13.81
CA PRO A 142 -9.36 -13.41 13.63
C PRO A 142 -8.71 -12.02 13.60
N LEU A 143 -7.65 -11.79 14.38
CA LEU A 143 -6.91 -10.53 14.38
C LEU A 143 -6.17 -10.31 13.06
N LEU A 144 -5.55 -11.36 12.52
CA LEU A 144 -4.89 -11.32 11.21
C LEU A 144 -5.89 -11.08 10.08
N ARG A 145 -7.05 -11.75 10.12
CA ARG A 145 -8.13 -11.54 9.14
C ARG A 145 -8.65 -10.10 9.20
N HIS A 146 -8.93 -9.58 10.39
CA HIS A 146 -9.38 -8.20 10.56
C HIS A 146 -8.31 -7.20 10.11
N ALA A 147 -7.04 -7.41 10.48
CA ALA A 147 -5.93 -6.58 10.03
C ALA A 147 -5.78 -6.60 8.51
N TRP A 148 -5.96 -7.77 7.89
CA TRP A 148 -5.94 -7.92 6.43
C TRP A 148 -7.11 -7.21 5.76
N GLU A 149 -8.34 -7.35 6.27
CA GLU A 149 -9.52 -6.67 5.73
C GLU A 149 -9.34 -5.14 5.82
N VAL A 150 -8.87 -4.62 6.97
CA VAL A 150 -8.56 -3.19 7.14
C VAL A 150 -7.43 -2.76 6.21
N ALA A 151 -6.37 -3.54 6.07
CA ALA A 151 -5.27 -3.25 5.16
C ALA A 151 -5.73 -3.22 3.69
N HIS A 152 -6.59 -4.16 3.30
CA HIS A 152 -7.16 -4.23 1.96
C HIS A 152 -8.06 -3.03 1.67
N VAL A 153 -8.96 -2.67 2.60
CA VAL A 153 -9.82 -1.48 2.45
C VAL A 153 -8.97 -0.21 2.37
N ASN A 154 -7.99 -0.04 3.25
CA ASN A 154 -7.07 1.10 3.20
C ASN A 154 -6.26 1.13 1.91
N PHE A 155 -5.85 -0.03 1.39
CA PHE A 155 -5.16 -0.13 0.12
C PHE A 155 -6.06 0.32 -1.03
N VAL A 156 -7.31 -0.16 -1.10
CA VAL A 156 -8.29 0.26 -2.11
C VAL A 156 -8.51 1.77 -2.04
N VAL A 157 -8.80 2.30 -0.86
CA VAL A 157 -9.00 3.76 -0.64
C VAL A 157 -7.77 4.56 -1.05
N TYR A 158 -6.58 4.08 -0.71
CA TYR A 158 -5.32 4.72 -1.10
C TYR A 158 -5.13 4.70 -2.63
N THR A 159 -5.36 3.56 -3.28
CA THR A 159 -5.23 3.44 -4.74
C THR A 159 -6.24 4.31 -5.49
N ASP A 160 -7.49 4.38 -5.01
CA ASP A 160 -8.52 5.22 -5.61
C ASP A 160 -8.20 6.71 -5.43
N ARG A 161 -7.73 7.11 -4.25
CA ARG A 161 -7.25 8.48 -4.01
C ARG A 161 -6.11 8.84 -4.95
N ARG A 162 -5.10 7.96 -5.10
CA ARG A 162 -3.97 8.19 -6.01
C ARG A 162 -4.40 8.25 -7.47
N LYS A 163 -5.33 7.38 -7.88
CA LYS A 163 -5.91 7.39 -9.22
C LYS A 163 -6.64 8.71 -9.51
N HIS A 164 -7.38 9.24 -8.53
CA HIS A 164 -8.05 10.53 -8.64
C HIS A 164 -7.06 11.70 -8.77
N GLU A 165 -6.01 11.72 -7.94
CA GLU A 165 -4.94 12.72 -8.01
C GLU A 165 -4.21 12.69 -9.37
N ILE A 166 -3.88 11.48 -9.87
CA ILE A 166 -3.28 11.28 -11.20
C ILE A 166 -4.21 11.75 -12.31
N SER A 167 -5.51 11.43 -12.23
CA SER A 167 -6.50 11.86 -13.22
C SER A 167 -6.58 13.37 -13.29
N ARG A 168 -6.61 14.06 -12.15
CA ARG A 168 -6.60 15.52 -12.12
C ARG A 168 -5.30 16.11 -12.66
N CYS A 169 -4.14 15.53 -12.33
CA CYS A 169 -2.88 15.97 -12.92
C CYS A 169 -2.87 15.82 -14.45
N ARG A 170 -3.55 14.80 -14.98
CA ARG A 170 -3.75 14.61 -16.42
C ARG A 170 -4.63 15.69 -17.03
N GLU A 171 -5.70 16.09 -16.37
CA GLU A 171 -6.58 17.17 -16.84
C GLU A 171 -5.79 18.49 -16.96
N PHE A 172 -4.98 18.82 -15.96
CA PHE A 172 -4.22 20.07 -15.93
C PHE A 172 -2.92 20.07 -16.76
N HIS A 173 -2.49 18.92 -17.30
CA HIS A 173 -1.23 18.77 -18.03
C HIS A 173 0.00 19.34 -17.28
N SER A 174 -0.03 19.32 -15.94
CA SER A 174 1.03 19.90 -15.11
C SER A 174 2.15 18.88 -14.88
N PHE A 175 3.29 19.05 -15.57
CA PHE A 175 4.46 18.19 -15.40
C PHE A 175 4.97 18.16 -13.95
N LYS A 176 4.89 19.31 -13.24
CA LYS A 176 5.27 19.41 -11.83
C LYS A 176 4.40 18.52 -10.93
N GLY A 177 3.10 18.41 -11.23
CA GLY A 177 2.18 17.54 -10.50
C GLY A 177 2.53 16.06 -10.68
N TYR A 178 2.81 15.64 -11.91
CA TYR A 178 3.26 14.27 -12.21
C TYR A 178 4.56 13.91 -11.51
N PHE A 179 5.55 14.81 -11.54
CA PHE A 179 6.81 14.62 -10.85
C PHE A 179 6.60 14.48 -9.34
N GLY A 180 5.75 15.31 -8.74
CA GLY A 180 5.39 15.20 -7.32
C GLY A 180 4.75 13.86 -6.98
N ILE A 181 3.76 13.40 -7.76
CA ILE A 181 3.10 12.11 -7.55
C ILE A 181 4.11 10.95 -7.66
N PHE A 182 5.01 10.99 -8.64
CA PHE A 182 6.05 9.98 -8.80
C PHE A 182 7.01 9.94 -7.62
N LEU A 183 7.43 11.11 -7.11
CA LEU A 183 8.32 11.20 -5.96
C LEU A 183 7.63 10.67 -4.69
N LEU A 184 6.34 10.94 -4.54
CA LEU A 184 5.53 10.41 -3.45
C LEU A 184 5.42 8.87 -3.54
N PHE A 185 5.22 8.31 -4.73
CA PHE A 185 5.24 6.86 -4.94
C PHE A 185 6.57 6.22 -4.50
N ILE A 186 7.70 6.85 -4.80
CA ILE A 186 9.03 6.39 -4.35
C ILE A 186 9.13 6.43 -2.82
N ILE A 187 8.70 7.54 -2.20
CA ILE A 187 8.71 7.68 -0.73
C ILE A 187 7.85 6.60 -0.07
N ASP A 188 6.65 6.34 -0.59
CA ASP A 188 5.74 5.32 -0.05
C ASP A 188 6.34 3.91 -0.20
N MET A 189 6.97 3.62 -1.35
CA MET A 189 7.68 2.34 -1.56
C MET A 189 8.88 2.18 -0.62
N LEU A 190 9.67 3.23 -0.40
CA LEU A 190 10.79 3.20 0.55
C LEU A 190 10.30 3.04 1.99
N THR A 191 9.20 3.70 2.35
CA THR A 191 8.60 3.59 3.70
C THR A 191 8.04 2.19 3.94
N PHE A 192 7.37 1.61 2.94
CA PHE A 192 6.89 0.23 2.98
C PHE A 192 8.06 -0.76 3.06
N TRP A 193 9.11 -0.54 2.26
CA TRP A 193 10.34 -1.35 2.28
C TRP A 193 11.00 -1.33 3.67
N LEU A 194 11.13 -0.16 4.28
CA LEU A 194 11.70 -0.02 5.63
C LEU A 194 10.84 -0.68 6.70
N SER A 195 9.52 -0.53 6.63
CA SER A 195 8.60 -1.18 7.56
C SER A 195 8.71 -2.71 7.47
N THR A 196 8.75 -3.24 6.24
CA THR A 196 8.95 -4.66 5.98
C THR A 196 10.31 -5.14 6.47
N SER A 197 11.36 -4.34 6.24
CA SER A 197 12.73 -4.63 6.70
C SER A 197 12.82 -4.70 8.22
N VAL A 198 12.17 -3.78 8.95
CA VAL A 198 12.12 -3.78 10.42
C VAL A 198 11.37 -5.01 10.93
N LEU A 199 10.22 -5.35 10.34
CA LEU A 199 9.48 -6.56 10.70
C LEU A 199 10.29 -7.83 10.43
N LEU A 200 10.96 -7.91 9.28
CA LEU A 200 11.79 -9.06 8.93
C LEU A 200 13.00 -9.18 9.86
N SER A 201 13.57 -8.07 10.34
CA SER A 201 14.70 -8.07 11.28
C SER A 201 14.36 -8.69 12.64
N TRP A 202 13.08 -8.73 13.02
CA TRP A 202 12.62 -9.38 14.25
C TRP A 202 12.56 -10.90 14.11
N VAL A 203 12.33 -11.39 12.89
CA VAL A 203 12.20 -12.82 12.59
C VAL A 203 13.53 -13.41 12.12
N MET A 204 14.31 -12.64 11.37
CA MET A 204 15.58 -13.07 10.79
C MET A 204 16.76 -12.44 11.54
N THR A 205 17.60 -13.29 12.11
CA THR A 205 18.86 -12.89 12.77
C THR A 205 20.00 -12.57 11.79
N SER A 206 19.73 -12.55 10.48
CA SER A 206 20.78 -12.30 9.47
C SER A 206 21.17 -10.83 9.44
N LYS A 207 22.42 -10.52 9.80
CA LYS A 207 22.97 -9.15 9.79
C LYS A 207 23.12 -8.52 8.40
N TYR A 208 23.04 -9.32 7.33
CA TYR A 208 23.43 -8.87 5.99
C TYR A 208 22.27 -8.42 5.10
N PHE A 209 21.03 -8.84 5.37
CA PHE A 209 19.90 -8.52 4.49
C PHE A 209 19.35 -7.11 4.67
N PHE A 210 19.61 -6.45 5.81
CA PHE A 210 19.07 -5.13 6.10
C PHE A 210 20.10 -4.27 6.82
N PRO A 211 20.78 -3.33 6.14
CA PRO A 211 21.62 -2.34 6.79
C PRO A 211 20.71 -1.30 7.47
N THR A 212 19.98 -1.70 8.50
CA THR A 212 19.35 -0.74 9.41
C THR A 212 20.47 -0.11 10.24
N PRO A 213 20.69 1.21 10.17
CA PRO A 213 21.67 1.87 11.00
C PRO A 213 21.26 1.67 12.47
N ASN A 214 21.98 0.77 13.15
CA ASN A 214 21.82 0.53 14.57
C ASN A 214 22.59 1.63 15.28
N ILE A 215 21.87 2.69 15.66
CA ILE A 215 22.35 3.74 16.54
C ILE A 215 21.67 3.48 17.89
N PRO A 216 22.21 2.57 18.71
CA PRO A 216 21.61 2.26 19.99
C PRO A 216 21.91 3.44 20.92
N ILE A 217 20.91 4.28 21.19
CA ILE A 217 21.04 5.26 22.26
C ILE A 217 20.74 4.51 23.56
N ARG A 218 21.74 4.47 24.45
CA ARG A 218 21.60 3.88 25.77
C ARG A 218 21.17 5.01 26.72
N PRO A 219 19.94 5.01 27.25
CA PRO A 219 19.48 6.07 28.14
C PRO A 219 20.39 6.26 29.36
N VAL A 220 21.07 5.19 29.78
CA VAL A 220 21.98 5.24 30.94
C VAL A 220 23.25 6.05 30.64
N GLU A 221 23.72 6.10 29.40
CA GLU A 221 24.86 6.94 29.01
C GLU A 221 24.49 8.44 29.04
N LEU A 222 23.21 8.78 28.84
CA LEU A 222 22.70 10.14 28.99
C LEU A 222 22.52 10.55 30.47
N LEU A 223 22.24 9.59 31.36
CA LEU A 223 21.97 9.85 32.78
C LEU A 223 23.21 9.75 33.67
N THR A 224 24.27 9.07 33.23
CA THR A 224 25.52 8.93 33.99
C THR A 224 26.71 9.45 33.19
N PRO A 225 27.26 10.64 33.53
CA PRO A 225 28.37 11.24 32.79
C PRO A 225 29.70 10.46 32.92
N LYS A 226 29.73 9.35 33.67
CA LYS A 226 30.93 8.53 33.90
C LYS A 226 30.83 7.07 33.42
N GLY A 227 29.77 6.67 32.70
CA GLY A 227 29.74 5.50 31.81
C GLY A 227 30.07 4.09 32.36
N HIS A 228 30.47 3.93 33.63
CA HIS A 228 31.15 2.72 34.07
C HIS A 228 30.30 1.70 34.82
N ASP A 229 29.07 2.03 35.27
CA ASP A 229 28.29 1.08 36.08
C ASP A 229 26.77 1.18 35.89
N ALA A 230 26.33 1.03 34.63
CA ALA A 230 24.91 0.99 34.27
C ALA A 230 24.19 -0.33 34.64
N GLY A 231 24.91 -1.30 35.21
CA GLY A 231 24.39 -2.64 35.52
C GLY A 231 23.75 -3.35 34.31
N ALA A 232 22.76 -4.20 34.58
CA ALA A 232 22.04 -4.96 33.54
C ALA A 232 21.28 -4.08 32.53
N PHE A 233 20.98 -2.83 32.88
CA PHE A 233 20.29 -1.87 32.00
C PHE A 233 21.17 -1.33 30.87
N GLY A 234 22.50 -1.37 31.02
CA GLY A 234 23.44 -0.97 29.96
C GLY A 234 23.40 -1.86 28.70
N LYS A 235 22.77 -3.04 28.79
CA LYS A 235 22.59 -3.96 27.66
C LYS A 235 21.36 -3.63 26.80
N TYR A 236 20.46 -2.78 27.28
CA TYR A 236 19.26 -2.37 26.54
C TYR A 236 19.50 -1.02 25.86
N GLY A 237 19.68 -1.03 24.54
CA GLY A 237 19.73 0.17 23.72
C GLY A 237 18.41 0.36 22.97
N ILE A 238 17.85 1.57 23.00
CA ILE A 238 16.68 1.89 22.15
C ILE A 238 17.23 2.25 20.77
N ASN A 239 16.75 1.52 19.76
CA ASN A 239 17.11 1.79 18.37
C ASN A 239 16.30 2.96 17.83
N ILE A 240 16.91 4.15 17.79
CA ILE A 240 16.26 5.39 17.34
C ILE A 240 16.42 5.59 15.82
N GLY A 241 17.32 4.83 15.18
CA GLY A 241 17.55 4.89 13.73
C GLY A 241 16.26 4.80 12.88
N PRO A 242 15.43 3.73 13.03
CA PRO A 242 14.16 3.62 12.29
C PRO A 242 13.19 4.77 12.58
N MET A 243 13.23 5.33 13.79
CA MET A 243 12.34 6.42 14.20
C MET A 243 12.73 7.74 13.51
N ILE A 244 14.02 8.07 13.46
CA ILE A 244 14.54 9.25 12.73
C ILE A 244 14.24 9.13 11.24
N ILE A 245 14.49 7.95 10.67
CA ILE A 245 14.24 7.70 9.24
C ILE A 245 12.74 7.83 8.94
N SER A 246 11.87 7.25 9.78
CA SER A 246 10.41 7.38 9.62
C SER A 246 9.94 8.84 9.73
N TRP A 247 10.50 9.60 10.67
CA TRP A 247 10.23 11.03 10.82
C TRP A 247 10.67 11.81 9.58
N PHE A 248 11.86 11.50 9.03
CA PHE A 248 12.38 12.11 7.83
C PHE A 248 11.50 11.83 6.60
N PHE A 249 11.03 10.59 6.41
CA PHE A 249 10.11 10.27 5.31
C PHE A 249 8.76 10.96 5.46
N ARG A 250 8.22 11.09 6.68
CA ARG A 250 7.01 11.88 6.93
C ARG A 250 7.21 13.35 6.58
N PHE A 251 8.36 13.93 6.95
CA PHE A 251 8.69 15.30 6.60
C PHE A 251 8.80 15.50 5.07
N LEU A 252 9.49 14.59 4.38
CA LEU A 252 9.58 14.60 2.92
C LEU A 252 8.21 14.46 2.26
N SER A 253 7.38 13.53 2.73
CA SER A 253 6.00 13.34 2.24
C SER A 253 5.20 14.63 2.35
N GLY A 254 5.23 15.29 3.52
CA GLY A 254 4.54 16.56 3.72
C GLY A 254 5.04 17.68 2.80
N ARG A 255 6.34 17.71 2.48
CA ARG A 255 6.89 18.67 1.51
C ARG A 255 6.50 18.37 0.07
N VAL A 256 6.48 17.11 -0.32
CA VAL A 256 6.05 16.70 -1.66
C VAL A 256 4.56 16.98 -1.85
N GLU A 257 3.73 16.65 -0.86
CA GLU A 257 2.30 16.98 -0.87
C GLU A 257 2.07 18.50 -0.96
N GLY A 258 2.84 19.29 -0.21
CA GLY A 258 2.80 20.75 -0.31
C GLY A 258 3.15 21.25 -1.72
N MET A 259 4.18 20.69 -2.35
CA MET A 259 4.56 21.02 -3.74
C MET A 259 3.50 20.60 -4.76
N ILE A 260 2.86 19.44 -4.58
CA ILE A 260 1.74 19.00 -5.44
C ILE A 260 0.56 19.95 -5.26
N GLY A 261 0.22 20.32 -4.02
CA GLY A 261 -0.87 21.23 -3.71
C GLY A 261 -0.69 22.61 -4.35
N THR A 262 0.51 23.20 -4.25
CA THR A 262 0.82 24.48 -4.89
C THR A 262 0.79 24.37 -6.41
N ALA A 263 1.43 23.34 -6.99
CA ALA A 263 1.44 23.14 -8.44
C ALA A 263 0.03 22.91 -9.02
N MET A 264 -0.85 22.26 -8.26
CA MET A 264 -2.24 22.01 -8.64
C MET A 264 -3.09 23.27 -8.52
N SER A 265 -2.92 24.05 -7.44
CA SER A 265 -3.58 25.35 -7.26
C SER A 265 -3.19 26.32 -8.40
N ASP A 266 -1.90 26.42 -8.71
CA ASP A 266 -1.39 27.27 -9.79
C ASP A 266 -1.98 26.85 -11.15
N ALA A 267 -2.05 25.53 -11.42
CA ALA A 267 -2.62 25.03 -12.65
C ALA A 267 -4.12 25.32 -12.76
N PHE A 268 -4.87 25.17 -11.66
CA PHE A 268 -6.29 25.50 -11.60
C PHE A 268 -6.54 27.00 -11.80
N GLN A 269 -5.76 27.86 -11.15
CA GLN A 269 -5.84 29.31 -11.34
C GLN A 269 -5.52 29.71 -12.78
N ASN A 270 -4.50 29.09 -13.39
CA ASN A 270 -4.14 29.33 -14.79
C ASN A 270 -5.24 28.87 -15.76
N GLN A 271 -5.90 27.73 -15.51
CA GLN A 271 -7.03 27.29 -16.30
C GLN A 271 -8.21 28.27 -16.18
N ARG A 272 -8.56 28.68 -14.96
CA ARG A 272 -9.62 29.68 -14.72
C ARG A 272 -9.31 31.03 -15.39
N ARG A 273 -8.04 31.44 -15.43
CA ARG A 273 -7.59 32.63 -16.16
C ARG A 273 -7.77 32.46 -17.67
N LYS A 274 -7.34 31.34 -18.25
CA LYS A 274 -7.54 31.02 -19.68
C LYS A 274 -9.01 30.98 -20.07
N GLU A 275 -9.87 30.35 -19.27
CA GLU A 275 -11.31 30.31 -19.51
C GLU A 275 -11.94 31.71 -19.45
N LYS A 276 -11.53 32.55 -18.49
CA LYS A 276 -11.95 33.96 -18.42
C LYS A 276 -11.49 34.76 -19.65
N GLU A 277 -10.27 34.54 -20.14
CA GLU A 277 -9.74 35.19 -21.33
C GLU A 277 -10.44 34.73 -22.61
N GLU A 278 -10.71 33.43 -22.75
CA GLU A 278 -11.43 32.87 -23.89
C GLU A 278 -12.88 33.37 -23.91
N MET A 279 -13.55 33.41 -22.77
CA MET A 279 -14.90 34.00 -22.66
C MET A 279 -14.89 35.49 -23.04
N LYS A 280 -13.88 36.25 -22.60
CA LYS A 280 -13.70 37.66 -23.02
C LYS A 280 -13.44 37.76 -24.52
N ARG A 281 -12.70 36.83 -25.13
CA ARG A 281 -12.43 36.80 -26.57
C ARG A 281 -13.71 36.52 -27.36
N ARG A 282 -14.48 35.50 -26.96
CA ARG A 282 -15.79 35.17 -27.56
C ARG A 282 -16.76 36.34 -27.48
N ARG A 283 -16.87 36.99 -26.32
CA ARG A 283 -17.71 38.21 -26.17
C ARG A 283 -17.25 39.38 -27.05
N LYS A 284 -15.93 39.52 -27.29
CA LYS A 284 -15.41 40.55 -28.21
C LYS A 284 -15.72 40.21 -29.66
N GLU A 285 -15.59 38.94 -30.04
CA GLU A 285 -15.91 38.44 -31.38
C GLU A 285 -17.42 38.56 -31.68
N GLU A 286 -18.29 38.21 -30.72
CA GLU A 286 -19.75 38.40 -30.83
C GLU A 286 -20.13 39.88 -31.00
N ARG A 287 -19.56 40.77 -30.17
CA ARG A 287 -19.78 42.22 -30.30
C ARG A 287 -19.24 42.79 -31.61
N ALA A 288 -18.19 42.19 -32.18
CA ALA A 288 -17.68 42.60 -33.48
C ALA A 288 -18.64 42.19 -34.59
N LYS A 289 -19.13 40.94 -34.57
CA LYS A 289 -20.15 40.44 -35.52
C LYS A 289 -21.44 41.23 -35.46
N GLU A 290 -21.98 41.49 -34.26
CA GLU A 290 -23.19 42.30 -34.09
C GLU A 290 -23.03 43.72 -34.66
N LYS A 291 -21.83 44.33 -34.48
CA LYS A 291 -21.52 45.64 -35.09
C LYS A 291 -21.43 45.58 -36.61
N GLU A 292 -20.92 44.49 -37.19
CA GLU A 292 -20.87 44.28 -38.63
C GLU A 292 -22.27 44.09 -39.22
N GLU A 293 -23.10 43.25 -38.60
CA GLU A 293 -24.51 43.05 -38.98
C GLU A 293 -25.30 44.36 -38.90
N ARG A 294 -25.12 45.14 -37.83
CA ARG A 294 -25.75 46.45 -37.69
C ARG A 294 -25.25 47.46 -38.73
N ARG A 295 -23.99 47.36 -39.17
CA ARG A 295 -23.46 48.21 -40.25
C ARG A 295 -24.01 47.79 -41.61
N ALA A 296 -24.16 46.49 -41.87
CA ALA A 296 -24.78 45.95 -43.08
C ALA A 296 -26.26 46.38 -43.18
N ALA A 297 -27.05 46.14 -42.13
CA ALA A 297 -28.46 46.55 -42.08
C ALA A 297 -28.64 48.07 -42.25
N LYS A 298 -27.73 48.88 -41.69
CA LYS A 298 -27.75 50.35 -41.91
C LYS A 298 -27.43 50.73 -43.36
N LYS A 299 -26.57 49.99 -44.06
CA LYS A 299 -26.29 50.22 -45.49
C LYS A 299 -27.49 49.83 -46.34
N ASP A 300 -28.12 48.70 -46.05
CA ASP A 300 -29.30 48.22 -46.78
C ASP A 300 -30.49 49.18 -46.60
N ALA A 301 -30.75 49.61 -45.36
CA ALA A 301 -31.78 50.61 -45.07
C ALA A 301 -31.51 51.95 -45.78
N LYS A 302 -30.25 52.40 -45.84
CA LYS A 302 -29.86 53.59 -46.61
C LYS A 302 -30.03 53.40 -48.13
N GLY A 303 -29.77 52.20 -48.64
CA GLY A 303 -30.00 51.84 -50.04
C GLY A 303 -31.48 51.94 -50.39
N ILE A 304 -32.34 51.30 -49.59
CA ILE A 304 -33.79 51.34 -49.76
C ILE A 304 -34.32 52.77 -49.65
N ALA A 305 -33.85 53.57 -48.67
CA ALA A 305 -34.26 54.96 -48.53
C ALA A 305 -33.89 55.82 -49.76
N LYS A 306 -32.72 55.58 -50.37
CA LYS A 306 -32.34 56.25 -51.63
C LYS A 306 -33.20 55.80 -52.81
N GLU A 307 -33.54 54.53 -52.90
CA GLU A 307 -34.44 53.98 -53.92
C GLU A 307 -35.83 54.65 -53.83
N ILE A 308 -36.38 54.72 -52.61
CA ILE A 308 -37.66 55.38 -52.32
C ILE A 308 -37.60 56.87 -52.66
N ALA A 309 -36.50 57.56 -52.34
CA ALA A 309 -36.31 58.96 -52.70
C ALA A 309 -36.31 59.16 -54.22
N ARG A 310 -35.60 58.31 -54.99
CA ARG A 310 -35.63 58.35 -56.46
C ARG A 310 -37.01 58.09 -57.03
N GLN A 311 -37.76 57.14 -56.45
CA GLN A 311 -39.15 56.91 -56.84
C GLN A 311 -40.02 58.13 -56.53
N ARG A 312 -39.87 58.76 -55.35
CA ARG A 312 -40.58 59.99 -55.01
C ARG A 312 -40.26 61.12 -55.97
N ASP A 313 -39.00 61.36 -56.30
CA ASP A 313 -38.61 62.40 -57.25
C ASP A 313 -39.24 62.14 -58.64
N SER A 314 -39.32 60.87 -59.08
CA SER A 314 -40.00 60.52 -60.33
C SER A 314 -41.53 60.69 -60.28
N VAL A 315 -42.13 60.61 -59.09
CA VAL A 315 -43.57 60.81 -58.86
C VAL A 315 -43.90 62.29 -58.67
N ASP A 316 -43.03 63.09 -58.04
CA ASP A 316 -43.22 64.53 -57.90
C ASP A 316 -43.04 65.28 -59.24
N VAL A 317 -42.17 64.80 -60.14
CA VAL A 317 -42.16 65.27 -61.55
C VAL A 317 -43.51 65.00 -62.24
N LYS A 318 -44.25 63.97 -61.82
CA LYS A 318 -45.59 63.66 -62.34
C LYS A 318 -46.68 64.48 -61.66
N LYS A 319 -46.52 64.85 -60.39
CA LYS A 319 -47.43 65.75 -59.67
C LYS A 319 -47.31 67.20 -60.12
N ASP A 320 -46.16 67.66 -60.60
CA ASP A 320 -46.03 69.00 -61.18
C ASP A 320 -46.85 69.17 -62.50
N TYR A 321 -47.28 68.05 -63.11
CA TYR A 321 -48.29 68.04 -64.19
C TYR A 321 -49.73 68.02 -63.68
N ASP A 322 -50.02 67.47 -62.50
CA ASP A 322 -51.37 67.40 -61.92
C ASP A 322 -51.70 68.57 -60.97
N GLU A 323 -50.70 69.25 -60.40
CA GLU A 323 -50.85 70.39 -59.49
C GLU A 323 -51.19 71.70 -60.21
N LYS A 324 -51.02 71.76 -61.54
CA LYS A 324 -51.66 72.78 -62.39
C LYS A 324 -53.17 72.57 -62.58
N LEU A 325 -53.73 71.41 -62.20
CA LEU A 325 -55.15 71.09 -62.37
C LEU A 325 -55.98 71.19 -61.08
N ARG A 326 -55.37 71.46 -59.93
CA ARG A 326 -56.06 71.56 -58.63
C ARG A 326 -55.69 72.82 -57.86
N LYS A 327 -55.83 73.97 -58.52
CA LYS A 327 -56.17 75.23 -57.85
C LYS A 327 -57.70 75.36 -57.88
N PHE A 328 -58.38 74.82 -56.88
CA PHE A 328 -59.71 75.24 -56.45
C PHE A 328 -60.08 74.38 -55.24
N ASP A 329 -59.83 74.93 -54.05
CA ASP A 329 -60.81 75.07 -52.97
C ASP A 329 -60.07 75.30 -51.63
N ASP A 330 -60.12 76.58 -51.22
CA ASP A 330 -60.01 77.04 -49.83
C ASP A 330 -61.10 76.32 -48.96
N ILE A 331 -61.11 76.19 -47.63
CA ILE A 331 -60.88 77.13 -46.51
C ILE A 331 -60.71 76.30 -45.17
N PRO A 332 -60.77 76.83 -43.91
CA PRO A 332 -59.62 76.83 -42.96
C PRO A 332 -59.90 76.24 -41.54
N ALA A 333 -58.93 76.44 -40.63
CA ALA A 333 -59.01 76.48 -39.14
C ALA A 333 -59.40 75.16 -38.42
N GLU A 334 -59.04 74.81 -37.18
CA GLU A 334 -58.66 75.58 -35.98
C GLU A 334 -58.15 74.61 -34.88
N SER A 335 -57.08 74.98 -34.16
CA SER A 335 -56.80 74.73 -32.72
C SER A 335 -56.70 73.32 -32.06
N MET A 336 -56.12 73.32 -30.85
CA MET A 336 -56.09 72.29 -29.78
C MET A 336 -55.11 71.12 -29.98
N GLU A 337 -54.29 70.67 -29.01
CA GLU A 337 -53.99 71.12 -27.66
C GLU A 337 -52.70 70.41 -27.21
N ARG A 338 -51.99 71.05 -26.28
CA ARG A 338 -50.80 70.56 -25.59
C ARG A 338 -51.23 69.53 -24.53
N ASN A 339 -50.65 68.33 -24.51
CA ASN A 339 -50.67 67.52 -23.28
C ASN A 339 -49.35 66.76 -23.04
N THR A 340 -48.48 67.43 -22.31
CA THR A 340 -47.45 66.87 -21.43
C THR A 340 -48.09 66.31 -20.17
N ASN A 341 -47.86 65.02 -19.85
CA ASN A 341 -47.95 64.36 -18.52
C ASN A 341 -48.13 62.85 -18.77
N ASN A 342 -47.70 61.89 -17.96
CA ASN A 342 -46.80 61.80 -16.81
C ASN A 342 -46.55 60.29 -16.68
N ASN A 343 -45.32 59.88 -16.40
CA ASN A 343 -45.04 59.08 -15.22
C ASN A 343 -43.54 58.78 -15.15
N ALA A 344 -42.91 59.54 -14.27
CA ALA A 344 -41.83 59.05 -13.47
C ALA A 344 -42.23 57.72 -12.82
N PHE A 345 -41.44 56.67 -13.07
CA PHE A 345 -41.30 55.59 -12.10
C PHE A 345 -39.85 55.60 -11.61
N MET A 346 -39.65 56.39 -10.55
CA MET A 346 -38.56 56.21 -9.60
C MET A 346 -38.79 54.86 -8.91
N GLY A 347 -38.21 53.80 -9.47
CA GLY A 347 -37.99 52.54 -8.78
C GLY A 347 -36.66 52.58 -8.04
N ALA A 348 -36.60 53.32 -6.94
CA ALA A 348 -35.56 53.19 -5.95
C ALA A 348 -35.80 51.90 -5.14
N HIS A 349 -35.39 50.76 -5.71
CA HIS A 349 -35.00 49.57 -4.97
C HIS A 349 -33.55 49.32 -5.38
N GLY A 350 -32.53 49.56 -4.56
CA GLY A 350 -32.47 49.06 -3.19
C GLY A 350 -32.30 47.54 -3.21
N PHE A 351 -31.45 46.99 -4.08
CA PHE A 351 -30.95 45.62 -3.94
C PHE A 351 -29.47 45.52 -4.33
N SER A 352 -28.68 45.39 -3.27
CA SER A 352 -27.43 44.65 -3.16
C SER A 352 -26.34 44.97 -4.18
N THR A 353 -25.44 45.85 -3.73
CA THR A 353 -24.00 45.65 -3.91
C THR A 353 -23.67 44.21 -3.48
N SER A 354 -23.62 43.28 -4.44
CA SER A 354 -23.08 41.96 -4.19
C SER A 354 -21.57 42.11 -3.97
N ASN A 355 -21.18 41.92 -2.71
CA ASN A 355 -19.83 41.74 -2.21
C ASN A 355 -18.86 41.27 -3.30
N PHE A 356 -18.01 42.19 -3.75
CA PHE A 356 -16.87 41.91 -4.61
C PHE A 356 -15.57 42.26 -3.88
N ASP A 357 -15.56 41.98 -2.57
CA ASP A 357 -14.38 41.95 -1.73
C ASP A 357 -14.54 40.74 -0.77
N ASP A 358 -13.41 40.08 -0.47
CA ASP A 358 -13.23 38.91 0.40
C ASP A 358 -13.36 37.52 -0.23
N ILE A 359 -12.52 37.21 -1.23
CA ILE A 359 -11.74 35.95 -1.27
C ILE A 359 -10.36 36.25 -1.89
N ASP A 360 -9.40 36.57 -1.03
CA ASP A 360 -7.99 36.14 -1.13
C ASP A 360 -7.50 35.83 0.30
#